data_AF-A0A945R7T6-F1
#
_entry.id   AF-A0A945R7T6-F1
#
_cell.length_a   1.000
_cell.length_b   1.000
_cell.length_c   1.000
_cell.angle_alpha   90.00
_cell.angle_beta   90.00
_cell.angle_gamma   90.00
#
_symmetry.space_group_name_H-M   'P 1'
#
loop_
_entity.id
_entity.type
_entity.pdbx_description
1 polymer ?
#
loop_
_entity_poly.entity_id
_entity_poly.type
_entity_poly.pdbx_seq_one_letter_code
_entity_poly.pdbx_strand_id
1 'polypeptide(L)'
;MNSFGISDNAFNAAPAVSISDGNRTIDDTDGVAGEVVSVTATATDSDGELASYLWLIGDEVVASGTSARLPLSDGSTTVTFRATDDDGESTSTSVTITVEAPVETAEEFVTEYNGVAAPSFLSEEINTISVFDMNKLKLRSCIRLTLRGEPYSLNDYEQYDMNFNLLSLDDLTFRLVDFRPFNLNGSSNQFGETPGCSGQFELSSNIYKDIIAVPGTTEAGNLKYDYYDVVIDLIDMDSLLFRLRDISIITGPSSVR
;
A
#
# COMPACT_ATOMS: atom_id res chain seq x y z
N MET A 1 62.94 -13.82 51.28
CA MET A 1 61.60 -13.28 50.99
C MET A 1 61.62 -12.89 49.53
N ASN A 2 60.74 -13.49 48.72
CA ASN A 2 60.33 -12.99 47.41
C ASN A 2 59.10 -13.82 47.03
N SER A 3 57.92 -13.32 47.38
CA SER A 3 56.68 -13.77 46.75
C SER A 3 56.33 -12.70 45.74
N PHE A 4 56.64 -12.96 44.47
CA PHE A 4 56.10 -12.20 43.36
C PHE A 4 54.60 -12.48 43.32
N GLY A 5 53.80 -11.50 43.74
CA GLY A 5 52.36 -11.52 43.47
C GLY A 5 52.16 -11.43 41.98
N ILE A 6 51.66 -12.49 41.36
CA ILE A 6 51.07 -12.40 40.03
C ILE A 6 49.84 -11.51 40.20
N SER A 7 49.85 -10.36 39.52
CA SER A 7 48.66 -9.55 39.30
C SER A 7 47.63 -10.46 38.63
N ASP A 8 46.55 -10.76 39.33
CA ASP A 8 45.41 -11.47 38.78
C ASP A 8 44.85 -10.61 37.64
N ASN A 9 45.10 -11.01 36.39
CA ASN A 9 44.39 -10.44 35.25
C ASN A 9 42.94 -10.89 35.42
N ALA A 10 42.07 -10.00 35.90
CA ALA A 10 40.64 -10.23 35.84
C ALA A 10 40.28 -10.54 34.37
N PHE A 11 39.53 -11.61 34.15
CA PHE A 11 38.97 -11.92 32.83
C PHE A 11 37.93 -10.85 32.50
N ASN A 12 37.98 -10.30 31.27
CA ASN A 12 36.93 -9.42 30.75
C ASN A 12 35.57 -10.11 30.78
N ALA A 13 34.52 -9.40 31.19
CA ALA A 13 33.15 -9.87 31.13
C ALA A 13 32.33 -9.10 30.10
N ALA A 14 31.84 -9.82 29.07
CA ALA A 14 30.95 -9.27 28.06
C ALA A 14 29.78 -8.43 28.65
N PRO A 15 29.35 -7.38 27.94
CA PRO A 15 28.36 -6.44 28.46
C PRO A 15 26.97 -7.07 28.64
N ALA A 16 26.22 -6.60 29.62
CA ALA A 16 24.80 -6.96 29.79
C ALA A 16 23.92 -5.98 29.00
N VAL A 17 22.98 -6.49 28.20
CA VAL A 17 22.12 -5.69 27.32
C VAL A 17 20.64 -6.04 27.48
N SER A 18 19.75 -5.06 27.33
CA SER A 18 18.30 -5.29 27.24
C SER A 18 17.62 -4.26 26.32
N ILE A 19 16.66 -4.72 25.51
CA ILE A 19 15.78 -3.84 24.71
C ILE A 19 14.53 -3.55 25.54
N SER A 20 14.10 -2.28 25.55
CA SER A 20 12.86 -1.85 26.21
C SER A 20 11.63 -2.33 25.45
N ASP A 21 10.48 -2.41 26.12
CA ASP A 21 9.15 -2.74 25.57
C ASP A 21 8.97 -4.15 24.97
N GLY A 22 10.05 -4.94 24.82
CA GLY A 22 9.99 -6.33 24.39
C GLY A 22 9.38 -6.52 22.99
N ASN A 23 8.76 -7.68 22.76
CA ASN A 23 8.02 -7.95 21.53
C ASN A 23 6.71 -7.18 21.53
N ARG A 24 6.36 -6.53 20.41
CA ARG A 24 5.15 -5.71 20.33
C ARG A 24 4.62 -5.57 18.90
N THR A 25 3.35 -5.20 18.83
CA THR A 25 2.69 -4.79 17.58
C THR A 25 2.59 -3.27 17.54
N ILE A 26 2.76 -2.69 16.36
CA ILE A 26 2.62 -1.27 16.07
C ILE A 26 1.47 -1.12 15.09
N ASP A 27 0.45 -0.38 15.50
CA ASP A 27 -0.69 -0.04 14.65
C ASP A 27 -0.22 0.89 13.51
N ASP A 28 -0.79 0.72 12.32
CA ASP A 28 -0.64 1.70 11.24
C ASP A 28 -1.28 3.04 11.65
N THR A 29 -0.51 4.13 11.56
CA THR A 29 -0.96 5.45 12.02
C THR A 29 -1.25 6.44 10.91
N ASP A 30 -0.80 6.17 9.68
CA ASP A 30 -0.90 7.10 8.56
C ASP A 30 -1.55 6.51 7.30
N GLY A 31 -1.93 5.23 7.31
CA GLY A 31 -2.57 4.59 6.17
C GLY A 31 -1.59 4.20 5.07
N VAL A 32 -0.28 4.29 5.32
CA VAL A 32 0.78 3.96 4.37
C VAL A 32 1.50 2.70 4.84
N ALA A 33 2.01 1.90 3.91
CA ALA A 33 2.77 0.71 4.27
C ALA A 33 4.05 1.08 5.04
N GLY A 34 4.26 0.39 6.16
CA GLY A 34 5.39 0.55 7.08
C GLY A 34 5.19 1.67 8.11
N GLU A 35 6.00 1.64 9.18
CA GLU A 35 5.93 2.62 10.26
C GLU A 35 7.34 2.95 10.80
N VAL A 36 7.53 4.17 11.31
CA VAL A 36 8.78 4.60 11.95
C VAL A 36 8.71 4.32 13.45
N VAL A 37 9.33 3.22 13.85
CA VAL A 37 9.28 2.72 15.22
C VAL A 37 10.44 3.26 16.06
N SER A 38 10.13 3.84 17.21
CA SER A 38 11.15 4.26 18.19
C SER A 38 11.55 3.09 19.07
N VAL A 39 12.84 2.76 19.12
CA VAL A 39 13.41 1.68 19.94
C VAL A 39 14.42 2.24 20.92
N THR A 40 14.48 1.63 22.11
CA THR A 40 15.44 1.97 23.16
C THR A 40 16.01 0.72 23.80
N ALA A 41 17.25 0.80 24.25
CA ALA A 41 17.96 -0.28 24.91
C ALA A 41 18.85 0.26 26.04
N THR A 42 19.21 -0.64 26.96
CA THR A 42 20.22 -0.40 27.99
C THR A 42 21.38 -1.37 27.80
N ALA A 43 22.58 -0.91 28.14
CA ALA A 43 23.78 -1.72 28.18
C ALA A 43 24.64 -1.29 29.37
N THR A 44 25.26 -2.24 30.04
CA THR A 44 26.21 -2.01 31.13
C THR A 44 27.34 -3.02 31.08
N ASP A 45 28.52 -2.58 31.46
CA ASP A 45 29.70 -3.41 31.64
C ASP A 45 30.11 -3.35 33.12
N SER A 46 30.47 -4.50 33.70
CA SER A 46 30.78 -4.64 35.13
C SER A 46 32.23 -4.32 35.49
N ASP A 47 33.11 -4.38 34.51
CA ASP A 47 34.57 -4.37 34.66
C ASP A 47 35.26 -3.46 33.64
N GLY A 48 34.54 -2.96 32.63
CA GLY A 48 35.04 -2.03 31.63
C GLY A 48 34.07 -0.90 31.25
N GLU A 49 34.37 -0.29 30.10
CA GLU A 49 33.54 0.72 29.44
C GLU A 49 32.94 0.16 28.13
N LEU A 50 31.78 0.68 27.74
CA LEU A 50 31.16 0.27 26.47
C LEU A 50 31.74 1.06 25.29
N ALA A 51 32.37 0.37 24.36
CA ALA A 51 32.96 0.94 23.15
C ALA A 51 31.95 1.19 22.02
N SER A 52 30.88 0.37 21.89
CA SER A 52 29.88 0.57 20.83
C SER A 52 28.48 0.07 21.16
N TYR A 53 27.48 0.64 20.46
CA TYR A 53 26.06 0.32 20.55
C TYR A 53 25.46 0.32 19.15
N LEU A 54 24.94 -0.81 18.69
CA LEU A 54 24.46 -1.00 17.33
C LEU A 54 23.07 -1.62 17.32
N TRP A 55 22.22 -1.12 16.43
CA TRP A 55 20.94 -1.74 16.06
C TRP A 55 21.10 -2.44 14.73
N LEU A 56 20.56 -3.66 14.63
CA LEU A 56 20.62 -4.50 13.44
C LEU A 56 19.24 -5.02 13.06
N ILE A 57 19.03 -5.16 11.75
CA ILE A 57 17.91 -5.91 11.17
C ILE A 57 18.54 -7.03 10.34
N GLY A 58 18.30 -8.28 10.73
CA GLY A 58 19.15 -9.39 10.28
C GLY A 58 20.60 -9.16 10.71
N ASP A 59 21.53 -9.21 9.75
CA ASP A 59 22.97 -8.97 9.99
C ASP A 59 23.42 -7.54 9.63
N GLU A 60 22.52 -6.70 9.12
CA GLU A 60 22.85 -5.34 8.69
C GLU A 60 22.75 -4.35 9.85
N VAL A 61 23.77 -3.50 10.01
CA VAL A 61 23.75 -2.41 10.99
C VAL A 61 22.93 -1.25 10.41
N VAL A 62 21.81 -0.94 11.07
CA VAL A 62 20.86 0.09 10.61
C VAL A 62 20.91 1.38 11.42
N ALA A 63 21.38 1.33 12.67
CA ALA A 63 21.55 2.52 13.52
C ALA A 63 22.56 2.27 14.65
N SER A 64 22.91 3.33 15.37
CA SER A 64 23.82 3.29 16.53
C SER A 64 23.25 4.05 17.74
N GLY A 65 23.77 3.75 18.92
CA GLY A 65 23.36 4.37 20.19
C GLY A 65 22.26 3.60 20.92
N THR A 66 21.92 4.02 22.13
CA THR A 66 20.93 3.35 23.00
C THR A 66 19.48 3.65 22.62
N SER A 67 19.24 4.53 21.65
CA SER A 67 17.92 4.84 21.11
C SER A 67 17.99 5.08 19.61
N ALA A 68 17.01 4.59 18.86
CA ALA A 68 16.92 4.80 17.41
C ALA A 68 15.46 4.93 16.93
N ARG A 69 15.29 5.48 15.73
CA ARG A 69 14.04 5.47 14.98
C ARG A 69 14.26 4.63 13.72
N LEU A 70 13.56 3.51 13.61
CA LEU A 70 13.76 2.53 12.55
C LEU A 70 12.53 2.51 11.64
N PRO A 71 12.68 2.75 10.32
CA PRO A 71 11.60 2.49 9.37
C PRO A 71 11.46 0.98 9.22
N LEU A 72 10.30 0.43 9.59
CA LEU A 72 10.00 -0.99 9.49
C LEU A 72 8.87 -1.21 8.49
N SER A 73 8.98 -2.24 7.66
CA SER A 73 7.90 -2.66 6.75
C SER A 73 6.80 -3.38 7.51
N ASP A 74 5.61 -3.44 6.89
CA ASP A 74 4.49 -4.24 7.38
C ASP A 74 4.89 -5.70 7.65
N GLY A 75 4.31 -6.25 8.70
CA GLY A 75 4.61 -7.59 9.19
C GLY A 75 5.74 -7.61 10.21
N SER A 76 6.30 -8.79 10.42
CA SER A 76 7.21 -9.08 11.53
C SER A 76 8.66 -8.79 11.15
N THR A 77 9.31 -7.90 11.91
CA THR A 77 10.74 -7.61 11.81
C THR A 77 11.45 -7.94 13.13
N THR A 78 12.53 -8.72 13.05
CA THR A 78 13.42 -8.95 14.21
C THR A 78 14.47 -7.85 14.28
N VAL A 79 14.39 -7.05 15.34
CA VAL A 79 15.33 -5.98 15.65
C VAL A 79 16.30 -6.45 16.73
N THR A 80 17.60 -6.36 16.45
CA THR A 80 18.67 -6.79 17.36
C THR A 80 19.45 -5.59 17.85
N PHE A 81 19.74 -5.53 19.14
CA PHE A 81 20.65 -4.57 19.75
C PHE A 81 21.92 -5.29 20.20
N ARG A 82 23.09 -4.75 19.85
CA ARG A 82 24.40 -5.27 20.21
C ARG A 82 25.23 -4.18 20.88
N ALA A 83 25.84 -4.51 22.01
CA ALA A 83 26.86 -3.67 22.64
C ALA A 83 28.21 -4.41 22.65
N THR A 84 29.31 -3.66 22.54
CA THR A 84 30.68 -4.18 22.64
C THR A 84 31.44 -3.38 23.68
N ASP A 85 32.16 -4.05 24.58
CA ASP A 85 33.05 -3.43 25.57
C ASP A 85 34.38 -2.94 24.97
N ASP A 86 35.20 -2.27 25.78
CA ASP A 86 36.50 -1.72 25.39
C ASP A 86 37.60 -2.77 25.22
N ASP A 87 37.35 -4.00 25.69
CA ASP A 87 38.20 -5.17 25.48
C ASP A 87 37.80 -6.01 24.25
N GLY A 88 36.69 -5.65 23.59
CA GLY A 88 36.25 -6.17 22.29
C GLY A 88 35.22 -7.31 22.35
N GLU A 89 34.70 -7.66 23.52
CA GLU A 89 33.66 -8.68 23.68
C GLU A 89 32.26 -8.05 23.50
N SER A 90 31.31 -8.82 22.97
CA SER A 90 29.99 -8.29 22.60
C SER A 90 28.84 -9.19 23.00
N THR A 91 27.73 -8.55 23.36
CA THR A 91 26.46 -9.22 23.67
C THR A 91 25.34 -8.62 22.83
N SER A 92 24.45 -9.49 22.34
CA SER A 92 23.27 -9.11 21.57
C SER A 92 21.99 -9.56 22.24
N THR A 93 20.91 -8.82 22.03
CA THR A 93 19.54 -9.22 22.36
C THR A 93 18.58 -8.77 21.25
N SER A 94 17.45 -9.46 21.09
CA SER A 94 16.54 -9.20 19.98
C SER A 94 15.09 -9.13 20.45
N VAL A 95 14.30 -8.35 19.74
CA VAL A 95 12.84 -8.29 19.87
C VAL A 95 12.19 -8.43 18.50
N THR A 96 10.98 -8.98 18.48
CA THR A 96 10.14 -9.01 17.29
C THR A 96 9.14 -7.86 17.36
N ILE A 97 9.19 -6.99 16.36
CA ILE A 97 8.24 -5.89 16.19
C ILE A 97 7.40 -6.22 14.96
N THR A 98 6.09 -6.28 15.15
CA THR A 98 5.13 -6.48 14.05
C THR A 98 4.48 -5.14 13.73
N VAL A 99 4.64 -4.64 12.51
CA VAL A 99 3.87 -3.47 12.02
C VAL A 99 2.60 -3.99 11.38
N GLU A 100 1.44 -3.50 11.81
CA GLU A 100 0.18 -3.82 11.15
C GLU A 100 0.12 -3.14 9.78
N ALA A 101 -0.37 -3.86 8.78
CA ALA A 101 -0.63 -3.26 7.49
C ALA A 101 -1.80 -2.26 7.60
N PRO A 102 -1.86 -1.25 6.72
CA PRO A 102 -2.97 -0.31 6.69
C PRO A 102 -4.33 -1.01 6.68
N VAL A 103 -5.20 -0.58 7.60
CA VAL A 103 -6.58 -1.06 7.62
C VAL A 103 -7.30 -0.45 6.42
N GLU A 104 -7.48 -1.27 5.39
CA GLU A 104 -8.33 -0.95 4.25
C GLU A 104 -9.76 -0.78 4.77
N THR A 105 -10.15 0.43 5.13
CA THR A 105 -11.54 0.71 5.52
C THR A 105 -12.44 0.35 4.35
N ALA A 106 -13.36 -0.60 4.57
CA ALA A 106 -14.42 -0.92 3.62
C ALA A 106 -15.04 0.38 3.11
N GLU A 107 -14.92 0.62 1.81
CA GLU A 107 -15.37 1.87 1.23
C GLU A 107 -16.89 1.88 1.17
N GLU A 108 -17.50 2.81 1.90
CA GLU A 108 -18.92 3.03 1.78
C GLU A 108 -19.22 3.47 0.34
N PHE A 109 -20.00 2.65 -0.36
CA PHE A 109 -20.59 3.08 -1.62
C PHE A 109 -21.60 4.20 -1.35
N VAL A 110 -21.14 5.45 -1.45
CA VAL A 110 -21.91 6.65 -1.10
C VAL A 110 -23.02 6.94 -2.12
N THR A 111 -22.93 6.36 -3.31
CA THR A 111 -23.88 6.52 -4.42
C THR A 111 -24.50 5.18 -4.81
N GLU A 112 -25.51 5.21 -5.65
CA GLU A 112 -26.19 4.01 -6.18
C GLU A 112 -25.35 3.24 -7.21
N TYR A 113 -24.36 3.92 -7.81
CA TYR A 113 -23.39 3.35 -8.71
C TYR A 113 -22.10 4.18 -8.72
N ASN A 114 -20.97 3.55 -9.04
CA ASN A 114 -19.66 4.19 -9.17
C ASN A 114 -19.48 4.88 -10.53
N GLY A 115 -18.57 5.86 -10.54
CA GLY A 115 -18.16 6.57 -11.75
C GLY A 115 -18.75 7.96 -11.87
N VAL A 116 -18.44 8.60 -12.99
CA VAL A 116 -18.94 9.92 -13.38
C VAL A 116 -19.58 9.86 -14.76
N ALA A 117 -20.42 10.84 -15.08
CA ALA A 117 -21.02 10.89 -16.40
C ALA A 117 -19.94 11.03 -17.49
N ALA A 118 -20.03 10.20 -18.53
CA ALA A 118 -19.11 10.28 -19.65
C ALA A 118 -19.38 11.56 -20.45
N PRO A 119 -18.34 12.30 -20.90
CA PRO A 119 -18.55 13.37 -21.86
C PRO A 119 -19.00 12.82 -23.22
N SER A 120 -19.86 13.58 -23.89
CA SER A 120 -20.52 13.17 -25.14
C SER A 120 -19.59 12.84 -26.32
N PHE A 121 -18.32 13.22 -26.26
CA PHE A 121 -17.36 12.93 -27.33
C PHE A 121 -16.76 11.51 -27.24
N LEU A 122 -16.94 10.78 -26.14
CA LEU A 122 -16.35 9.44 -25.96
C LEU A 122 -17.16 8.36 -26.68
N SER A 123 -18.46 8.28 -26.41
CA SER A 123 -19.40 7.34 -27.05
C SER A 123 -20.84 7.66 -26.63
N GLU A 124 -21.81 7.34 -27.47
CA GLU A 124 -23.24 7.40 -27.12
C GLU A 124 -23.70 6.19 -26.26
N GLU A 125 -22.92 5.10 -26.25
CA GLU A 125 -23.23 3.87 -25.50
C GLU A 125 -22.53 3.79 -24.13
N ILE A 126 -21.58 4.71 -23.89
CA ILE A 126 -20.85 4.84 -22.64
C ILE A 126 -21.29 6.14 -22.01
N ASN A 127 -22.08 6.07 -20.94
CA ASN A 127 -22.56 7.25 -20.22
C ASN A 127 -22.07 7.32 -18.78
N THR A 128 -21.36 6.29 -18.30
CA THR A 128 -20.75 6.23 -16.96
C THR A 128 -19.33 5.69 -17.07
N ILE A 129 -18.35 6.49 -16.63
CA ILE A 129 -16.93 6.14 -16.67
C ILE A 129 -16.33 6.08 -15.27
N SER A 130 -15.35 5.20 -15.11
CA SER A 130 -14.61 5.03 -13.86
C SER A 130 -13.84 6.31 -13.50
N VAL A 131 -13.60 6.53 -12.21
CA VAL A 131 -12.91 7.73 -11.72
C VAL A 131 -11.76 7.36 -10.80
N PHE A 132 -10.57 7.90 -11.10
CA PHE A 132 -9.39 7.75 -10.26
C PHE A 132 -9.12 9.03 -9.47
N ASP A 133 -9.22 8.97 -8.15
CA ASP A 133 -8.90 10.07 -7.25
C ASP A 133 -7.41 10.00 -6.88
N MET A 134 -6.58 10.82 -7.54
CA MET A 134 -5.13 10.88 -7.32
C MET A 134 -4.76 11.24 -5.87
N ASN A 135 -5.59 12.02 -5.17
CA ASN A 135 -5.25 12.46 -3.81
C ASN A 135 -5.51 11.37 -2.79
N LYS A 136 -6.45 10.47 -3.09
CA LYS A 136 -6.80 9.33 -2.24
C LYS A 136 -6.25 8.01 -2.74
N LEU A 137 -5.57 8.01 -3.90
CA LEU A 137 -5.02 6.82 -4.57
C LEU A 137 -6.08 5.73 -4.80
N LYS A 138 -7.31 6.15 -5.16
CA LYS A 138 -8.50 5.29 -5.22
C LYS A 138 -9.14 5.30 -6.60
N LEU A 139 -9.35 4.11 -7.16
CA LEU A 139 -10.11 3.92 -8.40
C LEU A 139 -11.52 3.39 -8.05
N ARG A 140 -12.53 4.23 -8.29
CA ARG A 140 -13.93 3.81 -8.24
C ARG A 140 -14.38 3.49 -9.65
N SER A 141 -14.61 2.21 -9.88
CA SER A 141 -14.86 1.63 -11.18
C SER A 141 -16.23 0.98 -11.27
N CYS A 142 -16.68 0.79 -12.50
CA CYS A 142 -17.81 -0.05 -12.83
C CYS A 142 -17.48 -0.91 -14.06
N ILE A 143 -17.88 -2.19 -14.04
CA ILE A 143 -17.57 -3.15 -15.11
C ILE A 143 -18.79 -3.91 -15.61
N ARG A 144 -18.74 -4.30 -16.87
CA ARG A 144 -19.52 -5.39 -17.48
C ARG A 144 -18.68 -6.67 -17.52
N LEU A 145 -19.27 -7.78 -17.10
CA LEU A 145 -18.63 -9.09 -17.19
C LEU A 145 -18.83 -9.68 -18.58
N THR A 146 -17.75 -10.23 -19.13
CA THR A 146 -17.77 -10.97 -20.39
C THR A 146 -16.98 -12.26 -20.28
N LEU A 147 -17.42 -13.28 -21.03
CA LEU A 147 -16.73 -14.55 -21.16
C LEU A 147 -16.63 -14.92 -22.63
N ARG A 148 -15.40 -14.90 -23.15
CA ARG A 148 -15.09 -15.11 -24.58
C ARG A 148 -15.81 -14.11 -25.49
N GLY A 149 -15.89 -12.86 -25.05
CA GLY A 149 -16.51 -11.74 -25.77
C GLY A 149 -18.03 -11.62 -25.61
N GLU A 150 -18.69 -12.60 -24.99
CA GLU A 150 -20.14 -12.57 -24.77
C GLU A 150 -20.47 -12.07 -23.36
N PRO A 151 -21.60 -11.36 -23.16
CA PRO A 151 -22.07 -10.98 -21.83
C PRO A 151 -22.15 -12.18 -20.88
N TYR A 152 -21.71 -11.99 -19.64
CA TYR A 152 -21.71 -13.03 -18.62
C TYR A 152 -22.37 -12.51 -17.35
N SER A 153 -23.23 -13.34 -16.75
CA SER A 153 -23.82 -13.03 -15.44
C SER A 153 -23.16 -13.85 -14.34
N LEU A 154 -22.68 -13.17 -13.30
CA LEU A 154 -22.27 -13.78 -12.05
C LEU A 154 -23.36 -13.50 -11.02
N ASN A 155 -23.88 -14.53 -10.34
CA ASN A 155 -24.95 -14.35 -9.34
C ASN A 155 -26.12 -13.48 -9.82
N ASP A 156 -26.57 -13.70 -11.06
CA ASP A 156 -27.66 -12.95 -11.73
C ASP A 156 -27.35 -11.49 -12.10
N TYR A 157 -26.10 -11.03 -11.94
CA TYR A 157 -25.68 -9.67 -12.31
C TYR A 157 -24.60 -9.70 -13.39
N GLU A 158 -24.75 -8.84 -14.41
CA GLU A 158 -23.77 -8.66 -15.48
C GLU A 158 -22.83 -7.48 -15.24
N GLN A 159 -23.19 -6.60 -14.30
CA GLN A 159 -22.46 -5.37 -14.02
C GLN A 159 -22.19 -5.20 -12.53
N TYR A 160 -21.00 -4.68 -12.21
CA TYR A 160 -20.52 -4.50 -10.85
C TYR A 160 -19.83 -3.15 -10.66
N ASP A 161 -20.10 -2.51 -9.52
CA ASP A 161 -19.21 -1.49 -8.99
C ASP A 161 -18.01 -2.16 -8.34
N MET A 162 -16.82 -1.58 -8.52
CA MET A 162 -15.57 -2.04 -7.93
C MET A 162 -14.80 -0.86 -7.33
N ASN A 163 -14.26 -1.03 -6.13
CA ASN A 163 -13.37 -0.07 -5.49
C ASN A 163 -11.98 -0.67 -5.42
N PHE A 164 -10.99 0.03 -5.96
CA PHE A 164 -9.59 -0.37 -5.88
C PHE A 164 -8.75 0.68 -5.15
N ASN A 165 -7.77 0.17 -4.41
CA ASN A 165 -6.67 0.98 -3.88
C ASN A 165 -5.42 0.76 -4.70
N LEU A 166 -4.76 1.86 -5.07
CA LEU A 166 -3.45 1.81 -5.68
C LEU A 166 -2.40 1.50 -4.60
N LEU A 167 -1.68 0.39 -4.78
CA LEU A 167 -0.68 -0.09 -3.83
C LEU A 167 0.72 0.44 -4.13
N SER A 168 1.03 0.68 -5.41
CA SER A 168 2.35 1.13 -5.85
C SER A 168 2.22 2.01 -7.08
N LEU A 169 2.79 3.22 -7.01
CA LEU A 169 2.91 4.12 -8.15
C LEU A 169 4.03 3.69 -9.11
N ASP A 170 5.02 2.96 -8.62
CA ASP A 170 6.17 2.51 -9.44
C ASP A 170 5.77 1.32 -10.32
N ASP A 171 5.04 0.37 -9.75
CA ASP A 171 4.59 -0.84 -10.46
C ASP A 171 3.16 -0.73 -11.00
N LEU A 172 2.46 0.37 -10.69
CA LEU A 172 1.08 0.65 -11.08
C LEU A 172 0.13 -0.52 -10.78
N THR A 173 0.24 -1.03 -9.55
CA THR A 173 -0.55 -2.16 -9.05
C THR A 173 -1.70 -1.68 -8.18
N PHE A 174 -2.87 -2.27 -8.39
CA PHE A 174 -4.11 -1.97 -7.68
C PHE A 174 -4.64 -3.22 -6.99
N ARG A 175 -5.24 -3.10 -5.81
CA ARG A 175 -5.97 -4.18 -5.15
C ARG A 175 -7.46 -3.88 -5.19
N LEU A 176 -8.26 -4.84 -5.63
CA LEU A 176 -9.72 -4.76 -5.47
C LEU A 176 -10.04 -4.96 -3.99
N VAL A 177 -10.65 -3.96 -3.37
CA VAL A 177 -10.95 -3.98 -1.92
C VAL A 177 -12.43 -4.20 -1.63
N ASP A 178 -13.31 -3.79 -2.55
CA ASP A 178 -14.74 -4.01 -2.40
C ASP A 178 -15.45 -4.03 -3.77
N PHE A 179 -16.55 -4.76 -3.88
CA PHE A 179 -17.39 -4.79 -5.06
C PHE A 179 -18.85 -5.11 -4.73
N ARG A 180 -19.77 -4.59 -5.54
CA ARG A 180 -21.21 -4.89 -5.41
C ARG A 180 -21.89 -4.87 -6.78
N PRO A 181 -23.09 -5.44 -6.93
CA PRO A 181 -23.85 -5.29 -8.16
C PRO A 181 -24.10 -3.83 -8.50
N PHE A 182 -23.94 -3.48 -9.78
CA PHE A 182 -24.07 -2.12 -10.28
C PHE A 182 -25.54 -1.67 -10.30
N ASN A 183 -25.80 -0.47 -9.78
CA ASN A 183 -27.08 0.24 -9.92
C ASN A 183 -28.33 -0.59 -9.57
N LEU A 184 -28.31 -1.27 -8.42
CA LEU A 184 -29.36 -2.19 -7.96
C LEU A 184 -30.77 -1.58 -7.95
N ASN A 185 -30.87 -0.29 -7.62
CA ASN A 185 -32.16 0.40 -7.52
C ASN A 185 -32.61 1.02 -8.85
N GLY A 186 -31.88 0.80 -9.95
CA GLY A 186 -32.25 1.30 -11.28
C GLY A 186 -32.24 2.83 -11.36
N SER A 187 -31.36 3.48 -10.60
CA SER A 187 -31.21 4.93 -10.59
C SER A 187 -30.79 5.45 -11.96
N SER A 188 -31.17 6.69 -12.25
CA SER A 188 -30.75 7.39 -13.46
C SER A 188 -29.53 8.27 -13.20
N ASN A 189 -28.74 8.53 -14.24
CA ASN A 189 -27.66 9.51 -14.19
C ASN A 189 -28.20 10.95 -14.13
N GLN A 190 -27.30 11.93 -14.06
CA GLN A 190 -27.64 13.37 -14.04
C GLN A 190 -28.42 13.87 -15.28
N PHE A 191 -28.49 13.07 -16.34
CA PHE A 191 -29.22 13.35 -17.57
C PHE A 191 -30.54 12.57 -17.69
N GLY A 192 -30.90 11.77 -16.68
CA GLY A 192 -32.13 10.98 -16.67
C GLY A 192 -32.03 9.66 -17.46
N GLU A 193 -30.83 9.22 -17.79
CA GLU A 193 -30.58 7.99 -18.54
C GLU A 193 -30.21 6.84 -17.60
N THR A 194 -30.43 5.59 -18.02
CA THR A 194 -29.90 4.43 -17.31
C THR A 194 -28.38 4.39 -17.44
N PRO A 195 -27.63 4.43 -16.32
CA PRO A 195 -26.18 4.28 -16.33
C PRO A 195 -25.76 2.94 -16.95
N GLY A 196 -24.73 2.98 -17.79
CA GLY A 196 -24.06 1.82 -18.34
C GLY A 196 -22.56 1.94 -18.13
N CYS A 197 -21.94 0.87 -17.64
CA CYS A 197 -20.51 0.88 -17.31
C CYS A 197 -19.64 0.98 -18.56
N SER A 198 -18.59 1.81 -18.51
CA SER A 198 -17.53 1.82 -19.51
C SER A 198 -16.61 0.60 -19.42
N GLY A 199 -16.40 0.09 -18.20
CA GLY A 199 -15.47 -0.98 -17.95
C GLY A 199 -15.96 -2.32 -18.46
N GLN A 200 -15.02 -3.16 -18.88
CA GLN A 200 -15.28 -4.53 -19.28
C GLN A 200 -14.21 -5.45 -18.68
N PHE A 201 -14.65 -6.51 -18.00
CA PHE A 201 -13.77 -7.57 -17.53
C PHE A 201 -14.01 -8.86 -18.31
N GLU A 202 -12.97 -9.36 -18.97
CA GLU A 202 -13.00 -10.60 -19.76
C GLU A 202 -12.45 -11.76 -18.94
N LEU A 203 -13.37 -12.59 -18.42
CA LEU A 203 -13.11 -13.72 -17.53
C LEU A 203 -12.19 -14.78 -18.14
N SER A 204 -12.18 -14.94 -19.47
CA SER A 204 -11.31 -15.94 -20.11
C SER A 204 -9.85 -15.51 -20.22
N SER A 205 -9.57 -14.22 -20.12
CA SER A 205 -8.22 -13.66 -20.28
C SER A 205 -7.70 -12.93 -19.04
N ASN A 206 -8.55 -12.73 -18.03
CA ASN A 206 -8.23 -11.96 -16.82
C ASN A 206 -7.83 -10.50 -17.14
N ILE A 207 -8.41 -9.94 -18.20
CA ILE A 207 -8.15 -8.58 -18.66
C ILE A 207 -9.34 -7.69 -18.32
N TYR A 208 -9.04 -6.59 -17.62
CA TYR A 208 -9.93 -5.46 -17.38
C TYR A 208 -9.58 -4.32 -18.34
N LYS A 209 -10.55 -3.82 -19.10
CA LYS A 209 -10.41 -2.62 -19.94
C LYS A 209 -11.38 -1.56 -19.47
N ASP A 210 -10.97 -0.30 -19.54
CA ASP A 210 -11.84 0.79 -19.13
C ASP A 210 -11.43 2.16 -19.69
N ILE A 211 -12.35 3.11 -19.60
CA ILE A 211 -12.07 4.53 -19.67
C ILE A 211 -12.12 5.11 -18.25
N ILE A 212 -11.01 5.73 -17.83
CA ILE A 212 -10.87 6.34 -16.51
C ILE A 212 -10.81 7.87 -16.65
N ALA A 213 -11.65 8.56 -15.90
CA ALA A 213 -11.55 9.99 -15.66
C ALA A 213 -10.65 10.28 -14.45
N VAL A 214 -9.69 11.19 -14.63
CA VAL A 214 -8.84 11.72 -13.57
C VAL A 214 -9.21 13.18 -13.35
N PRO A 215 -9.78 13.56 -12.20
CA PRO A 215 -10.12 14.94 -11.91
C PRO A 215 -8.85 15.76 -11.68
N GLY A 216 -8.87 16.99 -12.19
CA GLY A 216 -7.85 18.00 -11.99
C GLY A 216 -8.47 19.39 -11.96
N THR A 217 -7.64 20.42 -11.96
CA THR A 217 -8.08 21.81 -11.96
C THR A 217 -7.44 22.58 -13.11
N THR A 218 -8.24 23.45 -13.73
CA THR A 218 -7.72 24.46 -14.67
C THR A 218 -6.95 25.55 -13.92
N GLU A 219 -6.19 26.38 -14.65
CA GLU A 219 -5.51 27.56 -14.07
C GLU A 219 -6.50 28.52 -13.37
N ALA A 220 -7.76 28.56 -13.83
CA ALA A 220 -8.83 29.35 -13.23
C ALA A 220 -9.49 28.69 -12.01
N GLY A 221 -9.01 27.51 -11.58
CA GLY A 221 -9.55 26.76 -10.44
C GLY A 221 -10.81 25.94 -10.74
N ASN A 222 -11.30 25.92 -11.98
CA ASN A 222 -12.45 25.11 -12.36
C ASN A 222 -12.07 23.63 -12.46
N LEU A 223 -12.98 22.74 -12.06
CA LEU A 223 -12.86 21.30 -12.22
C LEU A 223 -12.68 20.94 -13.70
N LYS A 224 -11.70 20.09 -13.98
CA LYS A 224 -11.42 19.48 -15.27
C LYS A 224 -11.28 17.97 -15.07
N TYR A 225 -11.52 17.21 -16.13
CA TYR A 225 -11.12 15.80 -16.18
C TYR A 225 -10.15 15.58 -17.34
N ASP A 226 -9.15 14.75 -17.09
CA ASP A 226 -8.36 14.08 -18.12
C ASP A 226 -8.87 12.64 -18.23
N TYR A 227 -8.93 12.12 -19.46
CA TYR A 227 -9.54 10.82 -19.74
C TYR A 227 -8.49 9.88 -20.31
N TYR A 228 -8.51 8.63 -19.87
CA TYR A 228 -7.53 7.63 -20.25
C TYR A 228 -8.23 6.32 -20.62
N ASP A 229 -7.83 5.73 -21.74
CA ASP A 229 -8.14 4.34 -22.08
C ASP A 229 -7.09 3.45 -21.42
N VAL A 230 -7.51 2.43 -20.68
CA VAL A 230 -6.62 1.57 -19.90
C VAL A 230 -6.85 0.09 -20.17
N VAL A 231 -5.77 -0.67 -20.07
CA VAL A 231 -5.78 -2.13 -20.01
C VAL A 231 -5.08 -2.55 -18.73
N ILE A 232 -5.75 -3.33 -17.90
CA ILE A 232 -5.30 -3.75 -16.57
C ILE A 232 -5.42 -5.28 -16.48
N ASP A 233 -4.37 -5.93 -16.01
CA ASP A 233 -4.31 -7.38 -15.83
C ASP A 233 -4.63 -7.76 -14.40
N LEU A 234 -5.52 -8.74 -14.19
CA LEU A 234 -5.58 -9.46 -12.92
C LEU A 234 -4.39 -10.43 -12.89
N ILE A 235 -3.39 -10.10 -12.07
CA ILE A 235 -2.11 -10.82 -11.97
C ILE A 235 -2.09 -11.84 -10.82
N ASP A 236 -2.99 -11.70 -9.84
CA ASP A 236 -3.20 -12.67 -8.77
C ASP A 236 -4.68 -12.68 -8.38
N MET A 237 -5.32 -13.84 -8.56
CA MET A 237 -6.74 -14.05 -8.28
C MET A 237 -7.03 -14.22 -6.79
N ASP A 238 -6.07 -14.75 -6.01
CA ASP A 238 -6.28 -15.01 -4.58
C ASP A 238 -6.25 -13.71 -3.78
N SER A 239 -5.35 -12.79 -4.15
CA SER A 239 -5.23 -11.46 -3.53
C SER A 239 -5.97 -10.35 -4.29
N LEU A 240 -6.67 -10.70 -5.38
CA LEU A 240 -7.35 -9.77 -6.29
C LEU A 240 -6.46 -8.59 -6.69
N LEU A 241 -5.22 -8.91 -7.05
CA LEU A 241 -4.20 -7.93 -7.42
C LEU A 241 -4.21 -7.70 -8.92
N PHE A 242 -4.29 -6.44 -9.29
CA PHE A 242 -4.32 -5.96 -10.66
C PHE A 242 -3.07 -5.14 -10.97
N ARG A 243 -2.63 -5.15 -12.22
CA ARG A 243 -1.50 -4.33 -12.70
C ARG A 243 -1.87 -3.63 -13.99
N LEU A 244 -1.60 -2.33 -14.07
CA LEU A 244 -1.74 -1.58 -15.32
C LEU A 244 -0.80 -2.16 -16.37
N ARG A 245 -1.35 -2.60 -17.50
CA ARG A 245 -0.61 -3.08 -18.66
C ARG A 245 -0.36 -1.95 -19.65
N ASP A 246 -1.39 -1.18 -19.95
CA ASP A 246 -1.35 -0.13 -20.96
C ASP A 246 -2.25 1.04 -20.59
N ILE A 247 -1.86 2.25 -20.99
CA ILE A 247 -2.60 3.48 -20.76
C ILE A 247 -2.39 4.47 -21.92
N SER A 248 -3.49 5.00 -22.44
CA SER A 248 -3.49 5.99 -23.52
C SER A 248 -4.37 7.17 -23.18
N ILE A 249 -3.88 8.39 -23.40
CA ILE A 249 -4.68 9.61 -23.18
C ILE A 249 -5.76 9.74 -24.27
N ILE A 250 -6.98 10.08 -23.86
CA ILE A 250 -8.08 10.38 -24.77
C ILE A 250 -8.24 11.90 -24.83
N THR A 251 -7.94 12.48 -25.99
CA THR A 251 -8.16 13.91 -26.25
C THR A 251 -9.51 14.12 -26.92
N GLY A 252 -10.33 15.00 -26.36
CA GLY A 252 -11.54 15.47 -27.05
C GLY A 252 -11.20 16.22 -28.34
N PRO A 253 -12.19 16.44 -29.24
CA PRO A 253 -11.98 17.23 -30.44
C PRO A 253 -11.45 18.61 -30.05
N SER A 254 -10.30 18.98 -30.63
CA SER A 254 -9.74 20.33 -30.48
C SER A 254 -10.81 21.33 -30.93
N SER A 255 -11.25 22.19 -30.02
CA SER A 255 -12.14 23.30 -30.38
C SER A 255 -11.40 24.18 -31.37
N VAL A 256 -11.75 24.06 -32.65
CA VAL A 256 -11.34 25.03 -33.66
C VAL A 256 -11.99 26.35 -33.24
N ARG A 257 -11.15 27.28 -32.76
CA ARG A 257 -11.53 28.67 -32.48
C ARG A 257 -11.96 29.38 -33.76
#